data_AF-A0A1H9SAA8-F1
#
_entry.id   AF-A0A1H9SAA8-F1
#
_cell.length_a   1.000
_cell.length_b   1.000
_cell.length_c   1.000
_cell.angle_alpha   90.00
_cell.angle_beta   90.00
_cell.angle_gamma   90.00
#
_symmetry.space_group_name_H-M   'P 1'
#
loop_
_entity.id
_entity.type
_entity.pdbx_description
1 polymer ?
#
loop_
_entity_poly.entity_id
_entity_poly.type
_entity_poly.pdbx_seq_one_letter_code
_entity_poly.pdbx_strand_id
1 'polypeptide(L)'
;MLDYQSAESRKYENEANNFASYLLMPANDFREQVRSQPINLELFRHCSTRYGTSFTATVLKWLELTEELAMLVVARDGFVCWSYPSKRARYRRCFLPPGTELPQDVLERAYRSFNDQFNKDGLRVHPGTWHPYLEAVEFIINSDKYDLIIFFIHFPFAALNSFKEYENFKDSSDYLSDKANGLNWKK
;
A
#
# COMPACT_ATOMS: atom_id res chain seq x y z
N MET A 1 31.53 -4.94 -15.21
CA MET A 1 30.30 -5.68 -14.88
C MET A 1 29.40 -4.71 -14.13
N LEU A 2 28.17 -4.45 -14.62
CA LEU A 2 27.24 -3.54 -13.95
C LEU A 2 26.81 -4.14 -12.61
N ASP A 3 27.00 -3.40 -11.52
CA ASP A 3 26.55 -3.80 -10.20
C ASP A 3 25.07 -3.44 -10.02
N TYR A 4 24.20 -4.39 -10.37
CA TYR A 4 22.75 -4.25 -10.25
C TYR A 4 22.27 -4.13 -8.80
N GLN A 5 23.10 -4.49 -7.81
CA GLN A 5 22.79 -4.35 -6.39
C GLN A 5 23.32 -3.04 -5.79
N SER A 6 23.93 -2.17 -6.59
CA SER A 6 24.35 -0.85 -6.13
C SER A 6 23.16 0.03 -5.75
N ALA A 7 23.40 1.03 -4.91
CA ALA A 7 22.37 2.01 -4.55
C ALA A 7 21.92 2.85 -5.76
N GLU A 8 22.82 3.11 -6.72
CA GLU A 8 22.49 3.82 -7.95
C GLU A 8 21.60 2.97 -8.87
N SER A 9 21.93 1.68 -9.07
CA SER A 9 21.10 0.78 -9.87
C SER A 9 19.67 0.69 -9.31
N ARG A 10 19.51 0.60 -7.99
CA ARG A 10 18.17 0.61 -7.36
C ARG A 10 17.39 1.91 -7.59
N LYS A 11 18.08 3.06 -7.64
CA LYS A 11 17.43 4.34 -7.96
C LYS A 11 16.93 4.34 -9.41
N TYR A 12 17.76 3.91 -10.35
CA TYR A 12 17.37 3.80 -11.75
C TYR A 12 16.24 2.80 -11.98
N GLU A 13 16.25 1.66 -11.30
CA GLU A 13 15.17 0.68 -11.36
C GLU A 13 13.86 1.26 -10.83
N ASN A 14 13.89 1.98 -9.71
CA ASN A 14 12.71 2.68 -9.19
C ASN A 14 12.19 3.76 -10.15
N GLU A 15 13.07 4.57 -10.73
CA GLU A 15 12.69 5.58 -11.73
C GLU A 15 12.09 4.93 -12.99
N ALA A 16 12.69 3.84 -13.46
CA ALA A 16 12.20 3.07 -14.60
C ALA A 16 10.83 2.43 -14.31
N ASN A 17 10.66 1.85 -13.13
CA ASN A 17 9.38 1.27 -12.69
C ASN A 17 8.29 2.34 -12.61
N ASN A 18 8.61 3.51 -12.05
CA ASN A 18 7.70 4.65 -12.01
C ASN A 18 7.33 5.08 -13.44
N PHE A 19 8.32 5.31 -14.30
CA PHE A 19 8.10 5.69 -15.70
C PHE A 19 7.20 4.69 -16.44
N ALA A 20 7.51 3.38 -16.35
CA ALA A 20 6.71 2.32 -16.96
C ALA A 20 5.27 2.31 -16.42
N SER A 21 5.07 2.54 -15.11
CA SER A 21 3.73 2.62 -14.53
C SER A 21 2.88 3.74 -15.14
N TYR A 22 3.47 4.91 -15.41
CA TYR A 22 2.77 6.06 -16.00
C TYR A 22 2.52 5.86 -17.49
N LEU A 23 3.40 5.13 -18.18
CA LEU A 23 3.22 4.76 -19.59
C LEU A 23 2.06 3.75 -19.76
N LEU A 24 2.01 2.73 -18.90
CA LEU A 24 0.98 1.68 -18.95
C LEU A 24 -0.36 2.14 -18.38
N MET A 25 -0.35 2.93 -17.31
CA MET A 25 -1.53 3.45 -16.63
C MET A 25 -1.46 4.99 -16.53
N PRO A 26 -1.80 5.70 -17.62
CA PRO A 26 -1.77 7.16 -17.65
C PRO A 26 -2.67 7.75 -16.58
N ALA A 27 -2.12 8.62 -15.72
CA ALA A 27 -2.80 9.04 -14.50
C ALA A 27 -4.14 9.78 -14.72
N ASN A 28 -4.31 10.49 -15.85
CA ASN A 28 -5.57 11.17 -16.16
C ASN A 28 -6.67 10.18 -16.55
N ASP A 29 -6.39 9.28 -17.50
CA ASP A 29 -7.33 8.22 -17.89
C ASP A 29 -7.64 7.30 -16.71
N PHE A 30 -6.63 6.90 -15.93
CA PHE A 30 -6.81 6.07 -14.73
C PHE A 30 -7.75 6.73 -13.71
N ARG A 31 -7.58 8.03 -13.45
CA ARG A 31 -8.49 8.78 -12.57
C ARG A 31 -9.91 8.79 -13.11
N GLU A 32 -10.09 8.93 -14.42
CA GLU A 32 -11.42 8.88 -15.04
C GLU A 32 -12.08 7.50 -14.89
N GLN A 33 -11.33 6.41 -15.04
CA GLN A 33 -11.88 5.05 -14.86
C GLN A 33 -12.36 4.77 -13.45
N VAL A 34 -11.66 5.29 -12.43
CA VAL A 34 -12.02 5.04 -11.02
C VAL A 34 -12.99 6.07 -10.44
N ARG A 35 -13.17 7.21 -11.12
CA ARG A 35 -13.99 8.32 -10.61
C ARG A 35 -15.43 7.88 -10.41
N SER A 36 -15.96 8.18 -9.22
CA SER A 36 -17.34 7.88 -8.83
C SER A 36 -17.71 6.39 -8.87
N GLN A 37 -16.72 5.49 -8.94
CA GLN A 37 -16.93 4.05 -8.84
C GLN A 37 -16.75 3.58 -7.40
N PRO A 38 -17.49 2.56 -6.95
CA PRO A 38 -17.22 1.93 -5.66
C PRO A 38 -15.85 1.25 -5.69
N ILE A 39 -15.04 1.48 -4.65
CA ILE A 39 -13.71 0.87 -4.53
C ILE A 39 -13.86 -0.58 -4.10
N ASN A 40 -13.62 -1.50 -5.04
CA ASN A 40 -13.68 -2.95 -4.83
C ASN A 40 -12.71 -3.69 -5.77
N LEU A 41 -12.59 -5.02 -5.62
CA LEU A 41 -11.69 -5.81 -6.47
C LEU A 41 -12.09 -5.79 -7.95
N GLU A 42 -13.38 -5.66 -8.26
CA GLU A 42 -13.85 -5.69 -9.65
C GLU A 42 -13.42 -4.44 -10.43
N LEU A 43 -13.46 -3.28 -9.80
CA LEU A 43 -12.92 -2.04 -10.36
C LEU A 43 -11.43 -2.21 -10.72
N PHE A 44 -10.64 -2.82 -9.83
CA PHE A 44 -9.22 -3.05 -10.09
C PHE A 44 -8.98 -4.13 -11.14
N ARG A 45 -9.80 -5.19 -11.22
CA ARG A 45 -9.74 -6.17 -12.32
C ARG A 45 -10.07 -5.55 -13.68
N HIS A 46 -11.07 -4.67 -13.71
CA HIS A 46 -11.42 -3.92 -14.91
C HIS A 46 -10.23 -3.07 -15.37
N CYS A 47 -9.64 -2.28 -14.45
CA CYS A 47 -8.48 -1.45 -14.76
C CYS A 47 -7.27 -2.30 -15.18
N SER A 48 -6.96 -3.38 -14.46
CA SER A 48 -5.83 -4.25 -14.81
C SER A 48 -5.96 -4.84 -16.21
N THR A 49 -7.18 -5.24 -16.59
CA THR A 49 -7.50 -5.75 -17.93
C THR A 49 -7.37 -4.67 -18.99
N ARG A 50 -7.91 -3.46 -18.74
CA ARG A 50 -7.82 -2.31 -19.66
C ARG A 50 -6.37 -1.93 -19.97
N TYR A 51 -5.52 -1.89 -18.95
CA TYR A 51 -4.14 -1.42 -19.08
C TYR A 51 -3.13 -2.55 -19.34
N GLY A 52 -3.57 -3.81 -19.39
CA GLY A 52 -2.67 -4.96 -19.55
C GLY A 52 -1.64 -5.10 -18.44
N THR A 53 -2.01 -4.74 -17.20
CA THR A 53 -1.11 -4.79 -16.03
C THR A 53 -1.53 -5.88 -15.04
N SER A 54 -0.66 -6.20 -14.08
CA SER A 54 -1.05 -7.09 -12.98
C SER A 54 -2.01 -6.39 -12.03
N PHE A 55 -2.88 -7.16 -11.39
CA PHE A 55 -3.80 -6.65 -10.37
C PHE A 55 -3.07 -5.82 -9.30
N THR A 56 -1.96 -6.34 -8.79
CA THR A 56 -1.11 -5.66 -7.80
C THR A 56 -0.57 -4.34 -8.32
N ALA A 57 -0.07 -4.28 -9.56
CA ALA A 57 0.42 -3.04 -10.15
C ALA A 57 -0.69 -1.99 -10.29
N THR A 58 -1.90 -2.42 -10.67
CA THR A 58 -3.09 -1.56 -10.74
C THR A 58 -3.46 -0.98 -9.38
N VAL A 59 -3.50 -1.79 -8.32
CA VAL A 59 -3.81 -1.32 -6.97
C VAL A 59 -2.72 -0.37 -6.45
N LEU A 60 -1.45 -0.69 -6.67
CA LEU A 60 -0.34 0.21 -6.31
C LEU A 60 -0.46 1.56 -7.03
N LYS A 61 -0.85 1.56 -8.31
CA LYS A 61 -1.11 2.81 -9.05
C LYS A 61 -2.26 3.60 -8.47
N TRP A 62 -3.35 2.93 -8.09
CA TRP A 62 -4.46 3.60 -7.42
C TRP A 62 -4.05 4.21 -6.08
N LEU A 63 -3.28 3.48 -5.26
CA LEU A 63 -2.76 3.98 -3.97
C LEU A 63 -1.83 5.19 -4.12
N GLU A 64 -1.09 5.28 -5.23
CA GLU A 64 -0.27 6.45 -5.57
C GLU A 64 -1.13 7.69 -5.85
N LEU A 65 -2.28 7.51 -6.52
CA LEU A 65 -3.10 8.60 -7.04
C LEU A 65 -4.27 9.01 -6.14
N THR A 66 -4.72 8.11 -5.26
CA THR A 66 -5.91 8.31 -4.42
C THR A 66 -5.65 9.22 -3.22
N GLU A 67 -6.67 9.98 -2.84
CA GLU A 67 -6.71 10.70 -1.57
C GLU A 67 -7.36 9.89 -0.44
N GLU A 68 -7.87 8.69 -0.76
CA GLU A 68 -8.50 7.80 0.21
C GLU A 68 -7.48 7.17 1.16
N LEU A 69 -7.96 6.82 2.36
CA LEU A 69 -7.14 6.16 3.36
C LEU A 69 -7.13 4.64 3.07
N ALA A 70 -6.06 4.13 2.50
CA ALA A 70 -5.98 2.73 2.09
C ALA A 70 -4.53 2.22 2.05
N MET A 71 -4.36 0.91 2.01
CA MET A 71 -3.05 0.26 1.90
C MET A 71 -3.15 -1.11 1.25
N LEU A 72 -2.06 -1.55 0.62
CA LEU A 72 -1.84 -2.93 0.23
C LEU A 72 -0.89 -3.59 1.24
N VAL A 73 -1.18 -4.81 1.65
CA VAL A 73 -0.32 -5.62 2.52
C VAL A 73 0.00 -6.92 1.82
N VAL A 74 1.26 -7.31 1.84
CA VAL A 74 1.68 -8.64 1.38
C VAL A 74 2.27 -9.37 2.56
N ALA A 75 1.78 -10.58 2.80
CA ALA A 75 2.19 -11.42 3.90
C ALA A 75 2.54 -12.83 3.44
N ARG A 76 3.35 -13.50 4.26
CA ARG A 76 3.76 -14.90 4.13
C ARG A 76 3.91 -15.49 5.52
N ASP A 77 3.47 -16.74 5.71
CA ASP A 77 3.63 -17.49 6.95
C ASP A 77 3.11 -16.76 8.21
N GLY A 78 2.06 -15.94 8.06
CA GLY A 78 1.49 -15.17 9.16
C GLY A 78 2.11 -13.79 9.38
N PHE A 79 3.16 -13.42 8.64
CA PHE A 79 3.90 -12.18 8.84
C PHE A 79 3.85 -11.26 7.63
N VAL A 80 3.79 -9.95 7.88
CA VAL A 80 3.87 -8.92 6.84
C VAL A 80 5.27 -8.93 6.22
N CYS A 81 5.35 -9.19 4.91
CA CYS A 81 6.56 -9.00 4.12
C CYS A 81 6.80 -7.52 3.85
N TRP A 82 5.74 -6.82 3.41
CA TRP A 82 5.75 -5.38 3.18
C TRP A 82 4.32 -4.83 3.12
N SER A 83 4.19 -3.52 3.32
CA SER A 83 2.94 -2.79 3.06
C SER A 83 3.20 -1.53 2.25
N TYR A 84 2.21 -1.16 1.45
CA TYR A 84 2.23 0.04 0.62
C TYR A 84 1.02 0.90 0.95
N PRO A 85 1.17 1.96 1.75
CA PRO A 85 0.07 2.88 2.07
C PRO A 85 -0.13 3.94 0.99
N SER A 86 -1.38 4.38 0.82
CA SER A 86 -1.69 5.63 0.11
C SER A 86 -1.01 6.83 0.79
N LYS A 87 -0.94 7.97 0.10
CA LYS A 87 -0.35 9.20 0.67
C LYS A 87 -0.99 9.58 2.01
N ARG A 88 -2.32 9.52 2.09
CA ARG A 88 -3.08 9.81 3.31
C ARG A 88 -2.82 8.76 4.40
N ALA A 89 -2.70 7.49 4.04
CA ALA A 89 -2.39 6.41 4.99
C ALA A 89 -0.99 6.53 5.57
N ARG A 90 -0.01 6.88 4.74
CA ARG A 90 1.37 7.18 5.18
C ARG A 90 1.38 8.34 6.18
N TYR A 91 0.70 9.43 5.85
CA TYR A 91 0.63 10.61 6.72
C TYR A 91 0.00 10.28 8.08
N ARG A 92 -1.07 9.47 8.10
CA ARG A 92 -1.73 9.04 9.34
C ARG A 92 -1.05 7.86 10.05
N ARG A 93 0.08 7.38 9.53
CA ARG A 93 0.77 6.17 10.01
C ARG A 93 -0.14 4.93 10.03
N CYS A 94 -1.11 4.86 9.11
CA CYS A 94 -1.91 3.66 8.83
C CYS A 94 -1.16 2.73 7.88
N PHE A 95 -0.16 2.02 8.39
CA PHE A 95 0.54 0.96 7.66
C PHE A 95 1.19 -0.02 8.62
N LEU A 96 1.50 -1.22 8.14
CA LEU A 96 2.14 -2.27 8.94
C LEU A 96 3.61 -2.43 8.53
N PRO A 97 4.57 -2.32 9.45
CA PRO A 97 5.98 -2.56 9.12
C PRO A 97 6.23 -4.04 8.76
N PRO A 98 7.26 -4.33 7.95
CA PRO A 98 7.72 -5.70 7.74
C PRO A 98 7.99 -6.43 9.06
N GLY A 99 7.66 -7.72 9.12
CA GLY A 99 7.80 -8.56 10.31
C GLY A 99 6.65 -8.45 11.32
N THR A 100 5.64 -7.60 11.07
CA THR A 100 4.44 -7.57 11.90
C THR A 100 3.66 -8.87 11.76
N GLU A 101 3.32 -9.50 12.87
CA GLU A 101 2.43 -10.67 12.90
C GLU A 101 1.00 -10.24 12.59
N LEU A 102 0.33 -10.97 11.68
CA LEU A 102 -1.07 -10.73 11.38
C LEU A 102 -1.95 -11.30 12.51
N PRO A 103 -3.05 -10.61 12.87
CA PRO A 103 -4.03 -11.15 13.81
C PRO A 103 -4.53 -12.54 13.39
N GLN A 104 -4.74 -13.42 14.36
CA GLN A 104 -5.16 -14.81 14.12
C GLN A 104 -6.47 -14.90 13.32
N ASP A 105 -7.42 -14.01 13.58
CA ASP A 105 -8.70 -13.95 12.86
C ASP A 105 -8.52 -13.53 11.39
N VAL A 106 -7.54 -12.68 11.07
CA VAL A 106 -7.16 -12.33 9.69
C VAL A 106 -6.60 -13.57 8.98
N LEU A 107 -5.75 -14.35 9.65
CA LEU A 107 -5.17 -15.57 9.09
C LEU A 107 -6.22 -16.64 8.81
N GLU A 108 -7.12 -16.87 9.76
CA GLU A 108 -8.23 -17.82 9.58
C GLU A 108 -9.12 -17.45 8.40
N ARG A 109 -9.42 -16.16 8.22
CA ARG A 109 -10.18 -15.68 7.06
C ARG A 109 -9.41 -15.85 5.76
N ALA A 110 -8.10 -15.58 5.76
CA ALA A 110 -7.27 -15.76 4.59
C ALA A 110 -7.15 -17.22 4.16
N TYR A 111 -7.03 -18.17 5.10
CA TYR A 111 -7.02 -19.59 4.77
C TYR A 111 -8.37 -20.09 4.24
N ARG A 112 -9.48 -19.54 4.73
CA ARG A 112 -10.83 -19.87 4.22
C ARG A 112 -11.09 -19.29 2.83
N SER A 113 -10.54 -18.13 2.52
CA SER A 113 -10.78 -17.45 1.24
C SER A 113 -10.21 -18.20 0.03
N PHE A 114 -9.25 -19.13 0.23
CA PHE A 114 -8.78 -20.02 -0.84
C PHE A 114 -9.88 -20.94 -1.40
N ASN A 115 -10.93 -21.19 -0.61
CA ASN A 115 -12.05 -22.04 -0.99
C ASN A 115 -13.32 -21.27 -1.37
N ASP A 116 -13.33 -19.93 -1.29
CA ASP A 116 -14.54 -19.12 -1.42
C ASP A 116 -14.41 -18.03 -2.51
N GLN A 117 -15.33 -18.04 -3.48
CA GLN A 117 -15.37 -17.11 -4.60
C GLN A 117 -15.87 -15.69 -4.22
N PHE A 118 -16.22 -15.44 -2.96
CA PHE A 118 -16.98 -14.27 -2.52
C PHE A 118 -16.18 -13.17 -1.79
N ASN A 119 -15.06 -12.73 -2.36
CA ASN A 119 -14.39 -11.51 -1.88
C ASN A 119 -14.65 -10.26 -2.77
N LYS A 120 -15.83 -10.19 -3.39
CA LYS A 120 -16.15 -9.09 -4.32
C LYS A 120 -16.32 -7.75 -3.60
N ASP A 121 -17.07 -7.74 -2.50
CA ASP A 121 -17.49 -6.50 -1.82
C ASP A 121 -16.61 -6.15 -0.61
N GLY A 122 -15.71 -7.06 -0.23
CA GLY A 122 -14.83 -6.91 0.92
C GLY A 122 -15.56 -7.15 2.25
N LEU A 123 -14.80 -7.46 3.28
CA LEU A 123 -15.32 -7.68 4.63
C LEU A 123 -15.06 -6.45 5.48
N ARG A 124 -16.12 -5.89 6.07
CA ARG A 124 -15.97 -4.85 7.10
C ARG A 124 -15.40 -5.48 8.38
N VAL A 125 -14.33 -4.90 8.89
CA VAL A 125 -13.63 -5.34 10.10
C VAL A 125 -13.50 -4.20 11.10
N HIS A 126 -13.49 -4.58 12.37
CA HIS A 126 -13.52 -3.69 13.51
C HIS A 126 -12.14 -3.04 13.77
N PRO A 127 -12.09 -1.92 14.53
CA PRO A 127 -10.82 -1.35 14.98
C PRO A 127 -10.01 -2.38 15.78
N GLY A 128 -8.69 -2.35 15.63
CA GLY A 128 -7.79 -3.35 16.19
C GLY A 128 -7.34 -4.41 15.19
N THR A 129 -8.08 -4.60 14.08
CA THR A 129 -7.70 -5.56 13.03
C THR A 129 -6.52 -5.05 12.19
N TRP A 130 -6.70 -3.95 11.46
CA TRP A 130 -5.66 -3.34 10.61
C TRP A 130 -5.13 -2.01 11.14
N HIS A 131 -5.87 -1.39 12.07
CA HIS A 131 -5.48 -0.15 12.73
C HIS A 131 -6.16 -0.07 14.10
N PRO A 132 -5.50 0.42 15.17
CA PRO A 132 -6.04 0.39 16.53
C PRO A 132 -7.41 1.06 16.71
N TYR A 133 -7.68 2.11 15.94
CA TYR A 133 -8.86 2.97 16.13
C TYR A 133 -9.77 3.10 14.90
N LEU A 134 -9.41 2.49 13.77
CA LEU A 134 -10.16 2.68 12.53
C LEU A 134 -10.75 1.36 12.07
N GLU A 135 -12.03 1.41 11.74
CA GLU A 135 -12.69 0.35 10.98
C GLU A 135 -12.18 0.34 9.55
N ALA A 136 -12.09 -0.86 8.98
CA ALA A 136 -11.64 -1.07 7.62
C ALA A 136 -12.59 -1.98 6.86
N VAL A 137 -12.45 -1.97 5.54
CA VAL A 137 -12.94 -3.00 4.64
C VAL A 137 -11.71 -3.72 4.11
N GLU A 138 -11.61 -5.01 4.37
CA GLU A 138 -10.52 -5.86 3.89
C GLU A 138 -10.96 -6.66 2.67
N PHE A 139 -10.06 -6.78 1.71
CA PHE A 139 -10.18 -7.67 0.58
C PHE A 139 -8.94 -8.57 0.55
N ILE A 140 -9.16 -9.87 0.39
CA ILE A 140 -8.11 -10.89 0.37
C ILE A 140 -7.97 -11.38 -1.05
N ILE A 141 -6.76 -11.26 -1.58
CA ILE A 141 -6.36 -11.66 -2.91
C ILE A 141 -5.32 -12.77 -2.74
N ASN A 142 -5.74 -13.99 -3.06
CA ASN A 142 -4.86 -15.14 -2.98
C ASN A 142 -4.05 -15.23 -4.26
N SER A 143 -2.73 -15.40 -4.11
CA SER A 143 -1.85 -15.72 -5.21
C SER A 143 -1.51 -17.21 -5.13
N ASP A 144 -2.01 -18.01 -6.07
CA ASP A 144 -1.68 -19.44 -6.18
C ASP A 144 -0.18 -19.68 -6.41
N LYS A 145 0.55 -18.62 -6.78
CA LYS A 145 2.00 -18.63 -6.96
C LYS A 145 2.66 -17.97 -5.74
N TYR A 146 3.63 -18.65 -5.15
CA TYR A 146 4.60 -18.13 -4.15
C TYR A 146 4.16 -18.05 -2.68
N ASP A 147 3.08 -18.74 -2.29
CA ASP A 147 2.58 -18.79 -0.89
C ASP A 147 2.42 -17.39 -0.28
N LEU A 148 2.02 -16.42 -1.10
CA LEU A 148 1.77 -15.04 -0.70
C LEU A 148 0.28 -14.79 -0.56
N ILE A 149 -0.07 -14.11 0.53
CA ILE A 149 -1.42 -13.60 0.75
C ILE A 149 -1.36 -12.08 0.62
N ILE A 150 -2.18 -11.53 -0.28
CA ILE A 150 -2.24 -10.09 -0.53
C ILE A 150 -3.55 -9.57 0.04
N PHE A 151 -3.47 -8.51 0.84
CA PHE A 151 -4.63 -7.83 1.39
C PHE A 151 -4.72 -6.42 0.84
N PHE A 152 -5.86 -6.05 0.30
CA PHE A 152 -6.19 -4.65 0.03
C PHE A 152 -7.09 -4.15 1.15
N ILE A 153 -6.64 -3.12 1.87
CA ILE A 153 -7.32 -2.57 3.04
C ILE A 153 -7.74 -1.14 2.75
N HIS A 154 -9.04 -0.88 2.85
CA HIS A 154 -9.61 0.45 2.67
C HIS A 154 -10.26 0.91 3.98
N PHE A 155 -10.09 2.16 4.37
CA PHE A 155 -10.68 2.76 5.56
C PHE A 155 -11.75 3.81 5.19
N PRO A 156 -12.88 3.42 4.55
CA PRO A 156 -13.86 4.36 4.00
C PRO A 156 -14.59 5.18 5.07
N PHE A 157 -14.61 4.70 6.31
CA PHE A 157 -15.29 5.33 7.44
C PHE A 157 -14.42 6.36 8.17
N ALA A 158 -13.13 6.45 7.82
CA ALA A 158 -12.21 7.36 8.47
C ALA A 158 -12.48 8.80 8.05
N ALA A 159 -13.13 9.57 8.93
CA ALA A 159 -13.53 10.96 8.69
C ALA A 159 -12.45 11.78 7.97
N LEU A 160 -12.84 12.48 6.90
CA LEU A 160 -11.94 13.29 6.08
C LEU A 160 -11.22 14.35 6.94
N ASN A 161 -11.87 14.83 8.01
CA ASN A 161 -11.54 16.03 8.76
C ASN A 161 -10.87 15.85 10.15
N SER A 162 -10.21 14.73 10.43
CA SER A 162 -9.34 14.66 11.63
C SER A 162 -7.98 15.34 11.38
N PHE A 163 -8.03 16.57 10.85
CA PHE A 163 -6.90 17.50 10.81
C PHE A 163 -6.77 18.12 12.20
N LYS A 164 -6.07 17.42 13.10
CA LYS A 164 -5.20 18.15 14.01
C LYS A 164 -3.81 18.11 13.38
N GLU A 165 -3.37 19.28 12.98
CA GLU A 165 -1.97 19.61 12.74
C GLU A 165 -1.12 18.94 13.82
N TYR A 166 -0.38 17.91 13.43
CA TYR A 166 0.93 17.69 13.99
C TYR A 166 1.90 18.33 13.00
N GLU A 167 1.85 19.66 12.93
CA GLU A 167 3.03 20.41 12.53
C GLU A 167 4.18 20.04 13.48
N ASN A 168 5.38 19.97 12.93
CA ASN A 168 6.63 19.49 13.51
C ASN A 168 6.78 17.97 13.63
N PHE A 169 6.90 17.31 12.48
CA PHE A 169 7.84 16.19 12.41
C PHE A 169 8.89 16.50 11.35
N LYS A 170 10.09 16.88 11.81
CA LYS A 170 11.29 16.94 10.97
C LYS A 170 11.38 15.63 10.20
N ASP A 171 11.42 15.71 8.87
CA ASP A 171 11.53 14.54 8.02
C ASP A 171 12.87 13.85 8.30
N SER A 172 12.98 12.55 8.01
CA SER A 172 14.25 11.81 8.20
C SER A 172 15.41 12.44 7.40
N SER A 173 15.07 13.19 6.34
CA SER A 173 15.97 14.06 5.59
C SER A 173 16.55 15.22 6.41
N ASP A 174 15.77 15.86 7.30
CA ASP A 174 16.23 16.91 8.21
C ASP A 174 17.18 16.37 9.29
N TYR A 175 16.94 15.15 9.79
CA TYR A 175 17.81 14.48 10.76
C TYR A 175 19.22 14.20 10.20
N LEU A 176 19.32 13.92 8.89
CA LEU A 176 20.59 13.70 8.21
C LEU A 176 21.31 15.04 7.91
N SER A 177 20.56 16.09 7.58
CA SER A 177 21.09 17.46 7.41
C SER A 177 21.63 18.05 8.72
N ASP A 178 20.94 17.87 9.85
CA ASP A 178 21.40 18.37 11.15
C ASP A 178 22.68 17.68 11.62
N LYS A 179 22.87 16.39 11.29
CA LYS A 179 24.12 15.67 11.58
C LYS A 179 25.29 16.11 10.70
N ALA A 180 25.02 16.55 9.47
CA ALA A 180 26.07 17.04 8.56
C ALA A 180 26.66 18.38 9.01
N ASN A 181 25.88 19.20 9.72
CA ASN A 181 26.31 20.51 10.23
C ASN A 181 27.00 20.48 11.62
N GLY A 182 27.05 19.30 12.28
CA GLY A 182 27.39 19.19 13.70
C GLY A 182 28.72 18.55 14.08
N LEU A 183 29.60 18.20 13.13
CA LEU A 183 30.90 17.56 13.46
C LEU A 183 32.05 18.57 13.39
N ASN A 184 32.13 19.38 14.46
CA ASN A 184 33.29 20.19 14.80
C ASN A 184 34.40 19.26 15.35
N TRP A 185 35.11 18.52 14.50
CA TRP A 185 36.31 17.81 14.91
C TRP A 185 37.46 18.82 15.09
N LYS A 186 37.86 19.07 16.34
CA LYS A 186 39.18 19.66 16.63
C LYS A 186 40.26 18.65 16.21
N LYS A 187 41.28 19.15 15.49
CA LYS A 187 42.51 18.42 15.19
C LYS A 187 43.24 17.98 16.46
#